data_AF-A0A497NWR1-F1
#
_entry.id   AF-A0A497NWR1-F1
#
_cell.length_a   1.000
_cell.length_b   1.000
_cell.length_c   1.000
_cell.angle_alpha   90.00
_cell.angle_beta   90.00
_cell.angle_gamma   90.00
#
_symmetry.space_group_name_H-M   'P 1'
#
loop_
_entity.id
_entity.type
_entity.pdbx_description
1 polymer ?
#
loop_
_entity_poly.entity_id
_entity_poly.type
_entity_poly.pdbx_seq_one_letter_code
_entity_poly.pdbx_strand_id
1 'polypeptide(L)'
;MSSFIDEVIELKRENKTVDIVKRLGVLTADRVHLTNHAADNPVTIFNPTILVENDDLKIYARIILGYFTYTSAVIELELPITELNYISEGHYSGRIVIQPDNRYDIWGVEDPRACIIRDKAVITYSGRTVNYFRPGIERVLPTVAVREDSGWKKVRVFTFVGEKVVSDKDAFLA
;
A
#
# COMPACT_ATOMS: atom_id res chain seq x y z
N MET A 1 36.24 -10.15 6.69
CA MET A 1 35.04 -10.27 5.85
C MET A 1 33.91 -9.55 6.58
N SER A 2 33.89 -8.22 6.47
CA SER A 2 32.91 -7.31 7.10
C SER A 2 33.18 -5.90 6.56
N SER A 3 32.86 -5.63 5.31
CA SER A 3 33.16 -4.33 4.68
C SER A 3 32.00 -3.73 3.89
N PHE A 4 30.76 -4.13 4.18
CA PHE A 4 29.58 -3.63 3.46
C PHE A 4 28.56 -2.88 4.35
N ILE A 5 28.78 -2.78 5.67
CA ILE A 5 27.78 -2.24 6.61
C ILE A 5 28.18 -0.90 7.26
N ASP A 6 29.43 -0.45 7.13
CA ASP A 6 29.92 0.74 7.86
C ASP A 6 30.06 2.01 7.03
N GLU A 7 29.59 2.04 5.77
CA GLU A 7 29.37 3.33 5.10
C GLU A 7 28.11 3.97 5.67
N VAL A 8 28.28 4.68 6.79
CA VAL A 8 27.36 5.72 7.21
C VAL A 8 27.34 6.76 6.10
N ILE A 9 26.41 6.61 5.15
CA ILE A 9 26.12 7.65 4.17
C ILE A 9 25.73 8.87 5.00
N GLU A 10 26.59 9.89 5.05
CA GLU A 10 26.25 11.21 5.59
C GLU A 10 25.13 11.80 4.72
N LEU A 11 23.89 11.38 4.97
CA LEU A 11 22.69 11.93 4.37
C LEU A 11 22.46 13.31 4.97
N LYS A 12 23.21 14.30 4.49
CA LYS A 12 23.00 15.69 4.82
C LYS A 12 21.66 16.13 4.23
N ARG A 13 20.66 16.32 5.10
CA ARG A 13 19.37 16.92 4.71
C ARG A 13 19.64 18.35 4.25
N GLU A 14 19.60 18.57 2.95
CA GLU A 14 19.69 19.88 2.33
C GLU A 14 18.29 20.34 1.94
N ASN A 15 18.02 21.65 2.00
CA ASN A 15 16.77 22.22 1.48
C ASN A 15 16.83 22.29 -0.05
N LYS A 16 16.84 21.11 -0.68
CA LYS A 16 16.83 20.92 -2.14
C LYS A 16 15.91 19.76 -2.49
N THR A 17 15.25 19.87 -3.63
CA THR A 17 14.50 18.76 -4.24
C THR A 17 15.34 18.20 -5.37
N VAL A 18 15.63 16.91 -5.32
CA VAL A 18 16.21 16.17 -6.45
C VAL A 18 15.09 15.34 -7.03
N ASP A 19 14.75 15.58 -8.30
CA ASP A 19 13.80 14.72 -8.99
C ASP A 19 14.49 13.39 -9.32
N ILE A 20 14.05 12.33 -8.64
CA ILE A 20 14.60 10.98 -8.79
C ILE A 20 13.73 10.11 -9.72
N VAL A 21 12.62 10.64 -10.24
CA VAL A 21 11.66 9.87 -11.04
C VAL A 21 11.12 10.68 -12.23
N LYS A 22 11.05 10.06 -13.40
CA LYS A 22 10.32 10.65 -14.54
C LYS A 22 8.86 10.19 -14.50
N ARG A 23 7.91 11.12 -14.59
CA ARG A 23 6.49 10.77 -14.78
C ARG A 23 6.28 10.14 -16.17
N LEU A 24 5.81 8.90 -16.20
CA LEU A 24 5.48 8.19 -17.45
C LEU A 24 4.00 8.31 -17.82
N GLY A 25 3.10 8.44 -16.83
CA GLY A 25 1.68 8.59 -17.08
C GLY A 25 0.86 8.75 -15.80
N VAL A 26 -0.46 8.68 -15.94
CA VAL A 26 -1.43 8.80 -14.84
C VAL A 26 -2.52 7.74 -14.99
N LEU A 27 -2.71 6.95 -13.94
CA LEU A 27 -3.84 6.03 -13.81
C LEU A 27 -4.92 6.70 -12.95
N THR A 28 -6.12 6.90 -13.52
CA THR A 28 -7.27 7.50 -12.84
C THR A 28 -8.33 6.45 -12.50
N ALA A 29 -9.18 6.75 -11.52
CA ALA A 29 -10.15 5.80 -10.98
C ALA A 29 -11.19 5.31 -12.01
N ASP A 30 -11.60 6.20 -12.93
CA ASP A 30 -12.53 5.92 -14.03
C ASP A 30 -11.97 4.93 -15.08
N ARG A 31 -10.67 4.64 -15.03
CA ARG A 31 -10.00 3.67 -15.90
C ARG A 31 -9.73 2.34 -15.22
N VAL A 32 -10.20 2.16 -13.99
CA VAL A 32 -9.99 0.95 -13.20
C VAL A 32 -11.32 0.25 -12.93
N HIS A 33 -11.47 -0.98 -13.44
CA HIS A 33 -12.66 -1.81 -13.26
C HIS A 33 -12.44 -2.87 -12.17
N LEU A 34 -13.32 -2.90 -11.17
CA LEU A 34 -13.28 -3.79 -10.02
C LEU A 34 -13.97 -5.10 -10.37
N THR A 35 -13.20 -6.18 -10.44
CA THR A 35 -13.72 -7.49 -10.85
C THR A 35 -14.41 -8.28 -9.72
N ASN A 36 -14.22 -7.88 -8.46
CA ASN A 36 -14.72 -8.57 -7.27
C ASN A 36 -15.51 -7.66 -6.32
N HIS A 37 -16.16 -6.62 -6.85
CA HIS A 37 -16.97 -5.69 -6.09
C HIS A 37 -18.22 -5.29 -6.87
N ALA A 38 -19.28 -4.84 -6.18
CA ALA A 38 -20.53 -4.46 -6.84
C ALA A 38 -20.46 -3.13 -7.60
N ALA A 39 -19.62 -2.21 -7.12
CA ALA A 39 -19.27 -0.99 -7.87
C ALA A 39 -18.25 -1.33 -8.96
N ASP A 40 -18.45 -0.80 -10.17
CA ASP A 40 -17.53 -1.00 -11.30
C ASP A 40 -16.20 -0.28 -11.11
N ASN A 41 -16.22 1.00 -10.72
CA ASN A 41 -15.00 1.78 -10.49
C ASN A 41 -14.89 2.22 -9.02
N PRO A 42 -13.66 2.40 -8.48
CA PRO A 42 -13.50 3.15 -7.25
C PRO A 42 -13.83 4.63 -7.47
N VAL A 43 -14.14 5.36 -6.39
CA VAL A 43 -14.32 6.81 -6.42
C VAL A 43 -12.97 7.51 -6.63
N THR A 44 -11.91 6.97 -6.01
CA THR A 44 -10.54 7.46 -6.18
C THR A 44 -9.55 6.32 -5.96
N ILE A 45 -8.38 6.43 -6.58
CA ILE A 45 -7.25 5.52 -6.48
C ILE A 45 -5.96 6.35 -6.32
N PHE A 46 -5.15 6.06 -5.31
CA PHE A 46 -3.95 6.84 -5.00
C PHE A 46 -2.98 6.07 -4.08
N ASN A 47 -1.85 6.69 -3.74
CA ASN A 47 -0.78 6.12 -2.90
C ASN A 47 -0.40 4.68 -3.27
N PRO A 48 0.05 4.44 -4.50
CA PRO A 48 0.41 3.11 -4.94
C PRO A 48 1.79 2.67 -4.40
N THR A 49 1.98 1.36 -4.39
CA THR A 49 3.27 0.67 -4.31
C THR A 49 3.33 -0.35 -5.45
N ILE A 50 4.53 -0.74 -5.87
CA ILE A 50 4.73 -1.60 -7.04
C ILE A 50 5.65 -2.77 -6.65
N LEU A 51 5.32 -3.98 -7.12
CA LEU A 51 6.27 -5.08 -7.25
C LEU A 51 6.48 -5.38 -8.74
N VAL A 52 7.70 -5.74 -9.11
CA VAL A 52 8.04 -6.14 -10.48
C VAL A 52 8.39 -7.63 -10.46
N GLU A 53 7.63 -8.44 -11.19
CA GLU A 53 7.79 -9.89 -11.24
C GLU A 53 7.65 -10.35 -12.70
N ASN A 54 8.67 -11.02 -13.26
CA ASN A 54 8.64 -11.58 -14.62
C ASN A 54 8.17 -10.60 -15.72
N ASP A 55 8.69 -9.36 -15.71
CA ASP A 55 8.29 -8.27 -16.61
C ASP A 55 6.84 -7.76 -16.44
N ASP A 56 6.13 -8.23 -15.42
CA ASP A 56 4.83 -7.70 -15.02
C ASP A 56 4.96 -6.75 -13.83
N LEU A 57 4.15 -5.69 -13.86
CA LEU A 57 3.98 -4.74 -12.78
C LEU A 57 2.75 -5.12 -11.97
N LYS A 58 2.96 -5.44 -10.70
CA LYS A 58 1.91 -5.59 -9.71
C LYS A 58 1.77 -4.29 -8.94
N ILE A 59 0.76 -3.50 -9.29
CA ILE A 59 0.47 -2.23 -8.64
C ILE A 59 -0.55 -2.48 -7.53
N TYR A 60 -0.18 -2.11 -6.31
CA TYR A 60 -1.09 -2.09 -5.17
C TYR A 60 -1.41 -0.66 -4.82
N ALA A 61 -2.67 -0.26 -4.85
CA ALA A 61 -3.06 1.12 -4.60
C ALA A 61 -4.20 1.22 -3.58
N ARG A 62 -4.22 2.32 -2.84
CA ARG A 62 -5.33 2.64 -1.97
C ARG A 62 -6.51 3.11 -2.82
N ILE A 63 -7.67 2.51 -2.60
CA ILE A 63 -8.94 2.91 -3.21
C ILE A 63 -9.95 3.37 -2.17
N ILE A 64 -10.89 4.22 -2.58
CA ILE A 64 -12.09 4.58 -1.82
C ILE A 64 -13.30 4.19 -2.66
N LEU A 65 -14.25 3.46 -2.07
CA LEU A 65 -15.43 2.93 -2.76
C LEU A 65 -16.69 3.77 -2.55
N GLY A 66 -16.71 4.67 -1.57
CA GLY A 66 -17.87 5.49 -1.25
C GLY A 66 -17.58 6.57 -0.21
N TYR A 67 -18.53 7.50 -0.05
CA TYR A 67 -18.37 8.69 0.79
C TYR A 67 -18.66 8.45 2.28
N PHE A 68 -19.50 7.47 2.61
CA PHE A 68 -19.80 7.18 4.02
C PHE A 68 -18.60 6.47 4.65
N THR A 69 -18.01 7.08 5.68
CA THR A 69 -16.81 6.64 6.44
C THR A 69 -15.44 6.69 5.74
N TYR A 70 -15.38 6.95 4.43
CA TYR A 70 -14.13 6.93 3.64
C TYR A 70 -13.31 5.65 3.87
N THR A 71 -14.00 4.53 4.04
CA THR A 71 -13.36 3.27 4.32
C THR A 71 -12.57 2.84 3.08
N SER A 72 -11.25 2.77 3.24
CA SER A 72 -10.32 2.46 2.16
C SER A 72 -9.99 0.97 2.10
N ALA A 73 -9.65 0.51 0.90
CA ALA A 73 -9.15 -0.82 0.63
C ALA A 73 -7.90 -0.73 -0.25
N VAL A 74 -7.21 -1.86 -0.44
CA VAL A 74 -6.10 -1.99 -1.39
C VAL A 74 -6.55 -2.84 -2.57
N ILE A 75 -6.38 -2.29 -3.76
CA ILE A 75 -6.55 -2.98 -5.04
C ILE A 75 -5.21 -3.53 -5.52
N GLU A 76 -5.21 -4.67 -6.20
CA GLU A 76 -4.13 -5.18 -7.04
C GLU A 76 -4.51 -4.97 -8.51
N LEU A 77 -3.59 -4.40 -9.27
CA LEU A 77 -3.61 -4.33 -10.73
C LEU A 77 -2.37 -5.03 -11.25
N GLU A 78 -2.51 -5.75 -12.35
CA GLU A 78 -1.43 -6.45 -13.02
C GLU A 78 -1.40 -6.00 -14.49
N LEU A 79 -0.24 -5.51 -14.92
CA LEU A 79 -0.02 -5.08 -16.30
C LEU A 79 1.41 -5.37 -16.74
N PRO A 80 1.64 -5.70 -18.01
CA PRO A 80 2.98 -5.82 -18.55
C PRO A 80 3.76 -4.50 -18.43
N ILE A 81 5.06 -4.57 -18.15
CA ILE A 81 5.91 -3.37 -18.08
C ILE A 81 5.92 -2.57 -19.39
N THR A 82 5.68 -3.24 -20.52
CA THR A 82 5.58 -2.62 -21.85
C THR A 82 4.40 -1.67 -21.98
N GLU A 83 3.36 -1.82 -21.16
CA GLU A 83 2.19 -0.92 -21.16
C GLU A 83 2.43 0.40 -20.41
N LEU A 84 3.53 0.55 -19.67
CA LEU A 84 3.84 1.79 -18.92
C LEU A 84 3.77 3.05 -19.78
N ASN A 85 4.17 2.98 -21.04
CA ASN A 85 4.18 4.11 -21.95
C ASN A 85 2.76 4.56 -22.36
N TYR A 86 1.76 3.70 -22.19
CA TYR A 86 0.37 3.92 -22.59
C TYR A 86 -0.58 3.88 -21.38
N ILE A 87 -0.03 3.92 -20.15
CA ILE A 87 -0.82 3.78 -18.92
C ILE A 87 -1.91 4.87 -18.78
N SER A 88 -1.71 6.02 -19.42
CA SER A 88 -2.67 7.12 -19.43
C SER A 88 -3.79 6.95 -20.46
N GLU A 89 -3.83 5.86 -21.22
CA GLU A 89 -4.82 5.59 -22.26
C GLU A 89 -5.57 4.27 -22.00
N GLY A 90 -4.96 3.34 -21.27
CA GLY A 90 -5.52 2.03 -20.97
C GLY A 90 -6.66 2.02 -19.96
N HIS A 91 -7.43 0.94 -19.99
CA HIS A 91 -8.39 0.54 -18.96
C HIS A 91 -7.92 -0.75 -18.32
N TYR A 92 -7.93 -0.79 -16.99
CA TYR A 92 -7.31 -1.85 -16.21
C TYR A 92 -8.33 -2.54 -15.34
N SER A 93 -8.33 -3.86 -15.37
CA SER A 93 -9.08 -4.65 -14.41
C SER A 93 -8.26 -4.85 -13.14
N GLY A 94 -8.91 -4.73 -11.99
CA GLY A 94 -8.27 -4.93 -10.70
C GLY A 94 -9.13 -5.72 -9.73
N ARG A 95 -8.48 -6.21 -8.69
CA ARG A 95 -9.12 -6.96 -7.59
C ARG A 95 -8.83 -6.27 -6.28
N ILE A 96 -9.86 -6.09 -5.46
CA ILE A 96 -9.65 -5.71 -4.06
C ILE A 96 -8.99 -6.90 -3.35
N VAL A 97 -7.77 -6.70 -2.86
CA VAL A 97 -6.96 -7.76 -2.25
C VAL A 97 -6.81 -7.62 -0.74
N ILE A 98 -6.90 -6.40 -0.20
CA ILE A 98 -6.93 -6.17 1.25
C ILE A 98 -8.06 -5.19 1.54
N GLN A 99 -9.06 -5.63 2.29
CA GLN A 99 -10.21 -4.84 2.70
C GLN A 99 -10.35 -4.88 4.22
N PRO A 100 -11.00 -3.90 4.86
CA PRO A 100 -11.31 -3.95 6.29
C PRO A 100 -12.07 -5.21 6.68
N ASP A 101 -11.58 -5.93 7.70
CA ASP A 101 -12.22 -7.16 8.17
C ASP A 101 -11.96 -7.47 9.66
N ASN A 102 -11.17 -6.65 10.36
CA ASN A 102 -10.83 -6.90 11.75
C ASN A 102 -10.64 -5.60 12.54
N ARG A 103 -10.42 -5.74 13.85
CA ARG A 103 -10.31 -4.61 14.78
C ARG A 103 -9.17 -3.63 14.51
N TYR A 104 -8.18 -4.01 13.71
CA TYR A 104 -7.00 -3.20 13.44
C TYR A 104 -7.12 -2.35 12.17
N ASP A 105 -8.13 -2.61 11.32
CA ASP A 105 -8.33 -1.91 10.04
C ASP A 105 -9.79 -1.60 9.71
N ILE A 106 -10.71 -1.80 10.65
CA ILE A 106 -12.16 -1.64 10.44
C ILE A 106 -12.55 -0.29 9.81
N TRP A 107 -11.78 0.77 10.04
CA TRP A 107 -12.05 2.12 9.49
C TRP A 107 -11.20 2.45 8.26
N GLY A 108 -10.42 1.51 7.74
CA GLY A 108 -9.64 1.67 6.52
C GLY A 108 -8.32 0.94 6.50
N VAL A 109 -7.98 0.45 5.31
CA VAL A 109 -6.68 -0.09 4.91
C VAL A 109 -6.02 0.98 4.05
N GLU A 110 -5.00 1.67 4.56
CA GLU A 110 -4.40 2.84 3.91
C GLU A 110 -2.95 2.59 3.46
N ASP A 111 -2.56 3.19 2.33
CA ASP A 111 -1.18 3.43 1.93
C ASP A 111 -0.31 2.15 1.92
N PRO A 112 -0.59 1.18 1.01
CA PRO A 112 0.15 -0.07 0.93
C PRO A 112 1.64 0.17 0.60
N ARG A 113 2.50 -0.64 1.20
CA ARG A 113 3.96 -0.68 0.97
C ARG A 113 4.36 -2.13 0.76
N ALA A 114 4.60 -2.50 -0.50
CA ALA A 114 4.85 -3.86 -0.92
C ALA A 114 6.36 -4.12 -1.00
N CYS A 115 6.80 -5.28 -0.53
CA CYS A 115 8.19 -5.75 -0.63
C CYS A 115 8.25 -7.28 -0.68
N ILE A 116 9.42 -7.82 -1.01
CA ILE A 116 9.70 -9.25 -0.93
C ILE A 116 10.55 -9.52 0.30
N ILE A 117 10.08 -10.39 1.19
CA ILE A 117 10.81 -10.84 2.38
C ILE A 117 10.89 -12.36 2.35
N ARG A 118 12.11 -12.92 2.25
CA ARG A 118 12.35 -14.37 2.19
C ARG A 118 11.46 -15.05 1.13
N ASP A 119 11.50 -14.51 -0.09
CA ASP A 119 10.75 -15.00 -1.26
C ASP A 119 9.22 -14.91 -1.14
N LYS A 120 8.70 -14.13 -0.19
CA LYS A 120 7.27 -13.87 -0.04
C LYS A 120 6.94 -12.41 -0.28
N ALA A 121 5.91 -12.16 -1.07
CA ALA A 121 5.33 -10.83 -1.18
C ALA A 121 4.63 -10.44 0.14
N VAL A 122 4.98 -9.27 0.65
CA VAL A 122 4.49 -8.71 1.91
C VAL A 122 3.98 -7.30 1.63
N ILE A 123 2.84 -6.93 2.20
CA ILE A 123 2.32 -5.57 2.18
C ILE A 123 2.20 -5.10 3.62
N THR A 124 2.94 -4.04 3.96
CA THR A 124 2.69 -3.24 5.16
C THR A 124 1.73 -2.12 4.80
N TYR A 125 0.72 -1.88 5.61
CA TYR A 125 -0.25 -0.81 5.39
C TYR A 125 -0.67 -0.19 6.72
N SER A 126 -1.22 1.02 6.64
CA SER A 126 -1.79 1.74 7.77
C SER A 126 -3.22 1.23 8.05
N GLY A 127 -3.38 0.43 9.10
CA GLY A 127 -4.69 -0.05 9.55
C GLY A 127 -5.35 0.94 10.51
N ARG A 128 -6.53 1.47 10.16
CA ARG A 128 -7.32 2.32 11.06
C ARG A 128 -8.12 1.45 12.03
N THR A 129 -7.66 1.40 13.27
CA THR A 129 -8.17 0.50 14.31
C THR A 129 -9.56 0.92 14.79
N VAL A 130 -10.28 0.04 15.49
CA VAL A 130 -11.56 0.35 16.18
C VAL A 130 -11.51 1.62 17.05
N ASN A 131 -10.32 2.03 17.49
CA ASN A 131 -10.10 3.21 18.32
C ASN A 131 -9.85 4.49 17.48
N TYR A 132 -10.01 4.46 16.16
CA TYR A 132 -9.62 5.56 15.28
C TYR A 132 -10.21 6.93 15.65
N PHE A 133 -11.40 6.98 16.24
CA PHE A 133 -12.04 8.24 16.68
C PHE A 133 -11.82 8.57 18.16
N ARG A 134 -11.04 7.75 18.89
CA ARG A 134 -10.75 7.95 20.31
C ARG A 134 -9.38 8.62 20.48
N PRO A 135 -9.27 9.67 21.31
CA PRO A 135 -7.99 10.33 21.59
C PRO A 135 -7.10 9.45 22.49
N GLY A 136 -5.78 9.59 22.34
CA GLY A 136 -4.79 9.02 23.27
C GLY A 136 -4.61 7.50 23.24
N ILE A 137 -5.16 6.81 22.24
CA ILE A 137 -5.04 5.35 22.04
C ILE A 137 -4.52 5.11 20.62
N GLU A 138 -3.94 3.95 20.34
CA GLU A 138 -3.49 3.52 19.01
C GLU A 138 -4.65 3.55 17.98
N ARG A 139 -4.73 4.64 17.23
CA ARG A 139 -5.75 4.92 16.19
C ARG A 139 -5.37 4.29 14.87
N VAL A 140 -4.08 4.31 14.53
CA VAL A 140 -3.54 3.71 13.31
C VAL A 140 -2.32 2.89 13.68
N LEU A 141 -2.29 1.66 13.18
CA LEU A 141 -1.20 0.72 13.41
C LEU A 141 -0.69 0.13 12.09
N PRO A 142 0.63 -0.06 11.96
CA PRO A 142 1.22 -0.82 10.88
C PRO A 142 0.71 -2.25 10.93
N THR A 143 -0.02 -2.64 9.89
CA THR A 143 -0.55 -3.99 9.73
C THR A 143 0.09 -4.63 8.53
N VAL A 144 0.38 -5.93 8.64
CA VAL A 144 1.09 -6.68 7.62
C VAL A 144 0.24 -7.79 7.07
N ALA A 145 0.11 -7.81 5.74
CA ALA A 145 -0.43 -8.90 4.98
C ALA A 145 0.69 -9.63 4.22
N VAL A 146 0.59 -10.95 4.13
CA VAL A 146 1.51 -11.81 3.37
C VAL A 146 0.71 -12.51 2.29
N ARG A 147 1.28 -12.59 1.08
CA ARG A 147 0.69 -13.35 -0.02
C ARG A 147 0.83 -14.85 0.26
N GLU A 148 -0.31 -15.54 0.30
CA GLU A 148 -0.44 -17.00 0.33
C GLU A 148 -1.14 -17.46 -0.97
N ASP A 149 -1.21 -18.77 -1.23
CA ASP A 149 -1.84 -19.32 -2.44
C ASP A 149 -3.32 -18.94 -2.59
N SER A 150 -4.00 -18.72 -1.46
CA SER A 150 -5.41 -18.33 -1.41
C SER A 150 -5.65 -16.81 -1.51
N GLY A 151 -4.58 -16.01 -1.59
CA GLY A 151 -4.65 -14.55 -1.62
C GLY A 151 -3.86 -13.90 -0.48
N TRP A 152 -4.24 -12.68 -0.12
CA TRP A 152 -3.55 -11.90 0.91
C TRP A 152 -4.11 -12.19 2.29
N LYS A 153 -3.23 -12.51 3.24
CA LYS A 153 -3.60 -12.80 4.63
C LYS A 153 -2.93 -11.84 5.58
N LYS A 154 -3.74 -11.18 6.41
CA LYS A 154 -3.26 -10.30 7.48
C LYS A 154 -2.69 -11.16 8.60
N VAL A 155 -1.42 -10.96 8.93
CA VAL A 155 -0.70 -11.84 9.86
C VAL A 155 -0.32 -11.13 11.15
N ARG A 156 0.05 -9.86 11.11
CA ARG A 156 0.66 -9.17 12.26
C ARG A 156 0.32 -7.68 12.26
N VAL A 157 0.39 -7.11 13.45
CA VAL A 157 0.37 -5.68 13.71
C VAL A 157 1.64 -5.36 14.51
N PHE A 158 2.31 -4.26 14.18
CA PHE A 158 3.52 -3.83 14.87
C PHE A 158 3.21 -2.63 15.76
N THR A 159 3.80 -2.64 16.95
CA THR A 159 3.75 -1.54 17.90
C THR A 159 5.13 -1.35 18.50
N PHE A 160 5.46 -0.13 18.92
CA PHE A 160 6.69 0.12 19.66
C PHE A 160 6.57 -0.43 21.08
N VAL A 161 7.59 -1.14 21.54
CA VAL A 161 7.66 -1.61 22.92
C VAL A 161 8.06 -0.44 23.80
N GLY A 162 7.24 -0.12 24.80
CA GLY A 162 7.51 0.93 25.78
C GLY A 162 7.02 2.33 25.40
N GLU A 163 6.62 2.54 24.13
CA GLU A 163 6.06 3.80 23.65
C GLU A 163 4.68 3.59 23.02
N LYS A 164 3.75 4.52 23.26
CA LYS A 164 2.44 4.52 22.61
C LYS A 164 2.44 5.51 21.46
N VAL A 165 2.59 4.99 20.24
CA VAL A 165 2.41 5.80 19.03
C VAL A 165 0.94 5.80 18.66
N VAL A 166 0.30 6.96 18.75
CA VAL A 166 -1.16 7.11 18.53
C VAL A 166 -1.53 6.86 17.06
N SER A 167 -0.69 7.24 16.12
CA SER A 167 -0.95 7.11 14.68
C SER A 167 0.34 6.75 13.94
N ASP A 168 0.76 5.50 14.05
CA ASP A 168 1.95 5.04 13.34
C ASP A 168 1.58 4.68 11.89
N LYS A 169 2.00 5.54 10.96
CA LYS A 169 1.64 5.46 9.54
C LYS A 169 2.80 5.14 8.61
N ASP A 170 4.03 5.36 9.04
CA ASP A 170 5.22 5.38 8.17
C ASP A 170 6.16 4.20 8.41
N ALA A 171 5.67 3.16 9.06
CA ALA A 171 6.39 1.90 9.18
C ALA A 171 6.40 1.12 7.86
N PHE A 172 7.53 0.47 7.60
CA PHE A 172 7.71 -0.49 6.52
C PHE A 172 8.57 -1.65 7.02
N LEU A 173 8.33 -2.84 6.47
CA LEU A 173 9.25 -3.95 6.58
C LEU A 173 10.14 -3.96 5.34
N ALA A 174 11.44 -4.17 5.53
CA ALA A 174 12.44 -4.32 4.48
C ALA A 174 13.47 -5.38 4.90
#